data_AF-A0A9D7I9U5-F1
#
_entry.id   AF-A0A9D7I9U5-F1
#
_cell.length_a   1.000
_cell.length_b   1.000
_cell.length_c   1.000
_cell.angle_alpha   90.00
_cell.angle_beta   90.00
_cell.angle_gamma   90.00
#
_symmetry.space_group_name_H-M   'P 1'
#
loop_
_entity.id
_entity.type
_entity.pdbx_description
1 polymer ?
#
loop_
_entity_poly.entity_id
_entity_poly.type
_entity_poly.pdbx_seq_one_letter_code
_entity_poly.pdbx_strand_id
1 'polypeptide(L)'
;MKKNILPLFPAITWLVISTVLLTLPGSSFPKEDWLGKIGFDKWVHIGMFAIMVFLCCWAIMKMGKSNLKKLFLIAAILSLAYGIGMEFVQKYFIPNRSFDVGDIVADAVGCTIGFLYSWRRYIKKLTPVETGVATKTNCL
;
A
#
# COMPACT_ATOMS: atom_id res chain seq x y z
N MET A 1 -17.12 0.54 22.76
CA MET A 1 -15.81 0.35 22.08
C MET A 1 -15.32 1.70 21.56
N LYS A 2 -14.31 2.32 22.20
CA LYS A 2 -13.72 3.56 21.65
C LYS A 2 -13.06 3.23 20.32
N LYS A 3 -13.48 3.89 19.23
CA LYS A 3 -12.85 3.75 17.92
C LYS A 3 -11.48 4.43 17.99
N ASN A 4 -10.43 3.65 18.27
CA ASN A 4 -9.06 4.14 18.23
C ASN A 4 -8.66 4.35 16.77
N ILE A 5 -8.85 5.56 16.26
CA ILE A 5 -8.43 5.99 14.91
C ILE A 5 -6.95 6.36 14.84
N LEU A 6 -6.26 6.37 15.98
CA LEU A 6 -4.84 6.66 16.09
C LEU A 6 -3.94 5.86 15.10
N PRO A 7 -4.23 4.58 14.79
CA PRO A 7 -3.45 3.82 13.81
C PRO A 7 -3.59 4.30 12.36
N LEU A 8 -4.58 5.14 12.03
CA LEU A 8 -4.76 5.68 10.68
C LEU A 8 -3.82 6.87 10.40
N PHE A 9 -3.31 7.56 11.42
CA PHE A 9 -2.45 8.74 11.21
C PHE A 9 -1.26 8.43 10.32
N PRO A 10 -0.47 7.35 10.51
CA PRO A 10 0.65 7.06 9.63
C PRO A 10 0.23 6.84 8.17
N ALA A 11 -0.90 6.17 7.92
CA ALA A 11 -1.40 5.95 6.57
C ALA A 11 -1.86 7.26 5.91
N ILE A 12 -2.55 8.13 6.66
CA ILE A 12 -2.99 9.44 6.17
C ILE A 12 -1.78 10.35 5.90
N THR A 13 -0.83 10.41 6.83
CA THR A 13 0.41 11.19 6.65
C THR A 13 1.18 10.72 5.43
N TRP A 14 1.31 9.40 5.24
CA TRP A 14 1.97 8.85 4.05
C TRP A 14 1.21 9.15 2.77
N LEU A 15 -0.12 9.16 2.79
CA LEU A 15 -0.95 9.55 1.65
C LEU A 15 -0.70 11.01 1.24
N VAL A 16 -0.66 11.92 2.21
CA VAL A 16 -0.35 13.33 1.95
C VAL A 16 1.07 13.47 1.38
N ILE A 17 2.07 12.82 1.98
CA ILE A 17 3.45 12.82 1.48
C ILE A 17 3.50 12.28 0.04
N SER A 18 2.85 11.15 -0.22
CA SER A 18 2.83 10.51 -1.54
C SER A 18 2.17 11.41 -2.58
N THR A 19 1.08 12.08 -2.22
CA THR A 19 0.39 13.05 -3.11
C THR A 19 1.35 14.17 -3.48
N VAL A 20 2.01 14.79 -2.48
CA VAL A 20 2.97 15.87 -2.71
C VAL A 20 4.08 15.38 -3.63
N LEU A 21 4.70 14.23 -3.34
CA LEU A 21 5.77 13.65 -4.16
C LEU A 21 5.35 13.43 -5.62
N LEU A 22 4.16 12.87 -5.85
CA LEU A 22 3.62 12.66 -7.20
C LEU A 22 3.35 13.98 -7.94
N THR A 23 2.92 15.02 -7.24
CA THR A 23 2.63 16.33 -7.84
C THR A 23 3.88 17.18 -8.08
N LEU A 24 5.06 16.78 -7.61
CA LEU A 24 6.28 17.53 -7.86
C LEU A 24 6.66 17.45 -9.35
N PRO A 25 6.91 18.61 -9.99
CA PRO A 25 7.32 18.63 -11.38
C PRO A 25 8.72 18.01 -11.51
N GLY A 26 8.91 17.17 -12.53
CA GLY A 26 10.18 16.48 -12.79
C GLY A 26 11.37 17.42 -13.03
N SER A 27 11.10 18.71 -13.29
CA SER A 27 12.12 19.76 -13.40
C SER A 27 12.86 20.06 -12.09
N SER A 28 12.34 19.60 -10.95
CA SER A 28 12.95 19.81 -9.64
C SER A 28 14.02 18.77 -9.28
N PHE A 29 14.17 17.71 -10.07
CA PHE A 29 15.18 16.69 -9.85
C PHE A 29 16.42 16.95 -10.73
N PRO A 30 17.64 16.79 -10.19
CA PRO A 30 18.87 16.94 -10.96
C PRO A 30 18.86 15.95 -12.13
N LYS A 31 19.04 16.48 -13.34
CA LYS A 31 19.10 15.72 -14.60
C LYS A 31 20.41 14.95 -14.69
N GLU A 32 20.61 14.00 -13.79
CA GLU A 32 21.70 13.05 -13.86
C GLU A 32 21.29 11.94 -14.84
N ASP A 33 21.96 11.85 -15.99
CA ASP A 33 21.64 10.94 -17.11
C ASP A 33 21.52 9.45 -16.72
N TRP A 34 22.14 9.05 -15.61
CA TRP A 34 22.10 7.67 -15.11
C TRP A 34 20.83 7.36 -14.29
N LEU A 35 20.32 8.31 -13.50
CA LEU A 35 19.08 8.14 -12.71
C LEU A 35 17.84 8.10 -13.62
N GLY A 36 17.85 8.91 -14.68
CA GLY A 36 16.82 8.86 -15.72
C GLY A 36 16.82 7.55 -16.51
N LYS A 37 18.00 6.98 -16.81
CA LYS A 37 18.12 5.69 -17.52
C LYS A 37 17.70 4.47 -16.71
N ILE A 38 17.87 4.49 -15.38
CA ILE A 38 17.47 3.38 -14.50
C ILE A 38 15.95 3.33 -14.26
N GLY A 39 15.21 4.35 -14.70
CA GLY A 39 13.79 4.45 -14.40
C GLY A 39 13.56 4.59 -12.90
N PHE A 40 14.39 5.41 -12.24
CA PHE A 40 14.32 5.64 -10.79
C PHE A 40 12.91 6.05 -10.32
N ASP A 41 12.19 6.83 -11.14
CA ASP A 41 10.79 7.21 -10.92
C ASP A 41 9.91 5.97 -10.63
N LYS A 42 10.04 4.92 -11.45
CA LYS A 42 9.27 3.68 -11.31
C LYS A 42 9.59 2.94 -10.01
N TRP A 43 10.84 2.96 -9.56
CA TRP A 43 11.21 2.37 -8.28
C TRP A 43 10.64 3.14 -7.09
N VAL A 44 10.59 4.48 -7.19
CA VAL A 44 9.94 5.34 -6.20
C VAL A 44 8.44 5.04 -6.14
N HIS A 45 7.77 4.92 -7.29
CA HIS A 45 6.37 4.51 -7.38
C HIS A 45 6.13 3.14 -6.72
N ILE A 46 6.92 2.12 -7.07
CA ILE A 46 6.83 0.79 -6.43
C ILE A 46 6.97 0.90 -4.90
N GLY A 47 7.99 1.60 -4.42
CA GLY A 47 8.25 1.75 -2.98
C GLY A 47 7.12 2.49 -2.26
N MET A 48 6.64 3.59 -2.86
CA MET A 48 5.62 4.46 -2.29
C MET A 48 4.29 3.73 -2.12
N PHE A 49 3.83 3.00 -3.14
CA PHE A 49 2.60 2.23 -3.09
C PHE A 49 2.72 0.97 -2.22
N ALA A 50 3.91 0.35 -2.16
CA ALA A 50 4.16 -0.74 -1.22
C ALA A 50 4.02 -0.29 0.25
N ILE A 51 4.62 0.86 0.60
CA ILE A 51 4.51 1.45 1.94
C ILE A 51 3.05 1.87 2.22
N MET A 52 2.36 2.45 1.23
CA MET A 52 0.94 2.83 1.35
C MET A 52 0.07 1.64 1.75
N VAL A 53 0.14 0.55 0.99
CA VAL A 53 -0.65 -0.67 1.27
C VAL A 53 -0.26 -1.27 2.62
N PHE A 54 1.03 -1.30 2.95
CA PHE A 54 1.51 -1.78 4.23
C PHE A 54 0.94 -0.98 5.42
N LEU A 55 0.98 0.36 5.36
CA LEU A 55 0.46 1.22 6.42
C LEU A 55 -1.06 1.07 6.58
N CYS A 56 -1.79 0.99 5.48
CA CYS A 56 -3.23 0.70 5.51
C CYS A 56 -3.53 -0.65 6.17
N CYS A 57 -2.79 -1.70 5.81
CA CYS A 57 -2.95 -3.04 6.40
C CYS A 57 -2.58 -3.06 7.90
N TRP A 58 -1.52 -2.35 8.29
CA TRP A 58 -1.11 -2.19 9.68
C TRP A 58 -2.18 -1.46 10.52
N ALA A 59 -2.77 -0.39 9.97
CA ALA A 59 -3.87 0.32 10.62
C ALA A 59 -5.08 -0.59 10.82
N ILE A 60 -5.50 -1.32 9.78
CA ILE A 60 -6.60 -2.30 9.82
C ILE A 60 -6.36 -3.35 10.91
N MET A 61 -5.13 -3.88 11.00
CA MET A 61 -4.72 -4.83 12.03
C MET A 61 -4.85 -4.25 13.44
N LYS A 62 -4.32 -3.03 13.66
CA LYS A 62 -4.35 -2.37 14.97
C LYS A 62 -5.76 -1.99 15.41
N MET A 63 -6.67 -1.79 14.48
CA MET A 63 -8.08 -1.54 14.77
C MET A 63 -8.86 -2.80 15.17
N GLY A 64 -8.23 -3.98 15.18
CA GLY A 64 -8.84 -5.23 15.64
C GLY A 64 -10.04 -5.68 14.79
N LYS A 65 -10.04 -5.35 13.50
CA LYS A 65 -11.16 -5.68 12.61
C LYS A 65 -11.24 -7.18 12.33
N SER A 66 -12.45 -7.73 12.31
CA SER A 66 -12.71 -9.05 11.73
C SER A 66 -12.53 -9.01 10.20
N ASN A 67 -12.30 -10.16 9.56
CA ASN A 67 -12.15 -10.29 8.11
C ASN A 67 -10.96 -9.55 7.48
N LEU A 68 -9.81 -9.58 8.15
CA LEU A 68 -8.55 -8.93 7.72
C LEU A 68 -8.19 -9.22 6.26
N LYS A 69 -8.38 -10.47 5.78
CA LYS A 69 -8.13 -10.86 4.39
C LYS A 69 -8.85 -9.98 3.37
N LYS A 70 -10.17 -9.78 3.58
CA LYS A 70 -11.01 -8.95 2.71
C LYS A 70 -10.60 -7.49 2.80
N LEU A 71 -10.33 -6.99 4.00
CA LEU A 71 -9.94 -5.60 4.22
C LEU A 71 -8.58 -5.26 3.62
N PHE A 72 -7.62 -6.19 3.66
CA PHE A 72 -6.31 -6.01 3.01
C PHE A 72 -6.43 -5.95 1.49
N LEU A 73 -7.29 -6.80 0.91
CA LEU A 73 -7.57 -6.77 -0.52
C LEU A 73 -8.21 -5.43 -0.92
N ILE A 74 -9.20 -4.97 -0.16
CA ILE A 74 -9.84 -3.65 -0.38
C ILE A 74 -8.79 -2.53 -0.28
N ALA A 75 -7.92 -2.57 0.73
CA ALA A 75 -6.86 -1.56 0.88
C ALA A 75 -5.91 -1.53 -0.32
N ALA A 76 -5.50 -2.69 -0.84
CA ALA A 76 -4.66 -2.76 -2.03
C ALA A 76 -5.35 -2.21 -3.29
N ILE A 77 -6.64 -2.55 -3.49
CA ILE A 77 -7.43 -2.06 -4.62
C ILE A 77 -7.62 -0.54 -4.53
N LEU A 78 -7.93 0.00 -3.34
CA LEU A 78 -8.10 1.43 -3.13
C LEU A 78 -6.78 2.19 -3.36
N SER A 79 -5.65 1.66 -2.90
CA SER A 79 -4.34 2.25 -3.18
C SER A 79 -4.04 2.26 -4.69
N LEU A 80 -4.32 1.18 -5.41
CA LEU A 80 -4.13 1.14 -6.87
C LEU A 80 -5.04 2.13 -7.59
N ALA A 81 -6.31 2.20 -7.20
CA ALA A 81 -7.26 3.17 -7.76
C ALA A 81 -6.81 4.62 -7.50
N TYR A 82 -6.22 4.88 -6.33
CA TYR A 82 -5.61 6.16 -6.00
C TYR A 82 -4.43 6.48 -6.92
N GLY A 83 -3.53 5.53 -7.20
CA GLY A 83 -2.41 5.74 -8.13
C GLY A 83 -2.86 6.06 -9.55
N ILE A 84 -3.81 5.26 -10.08
CA ILE A 84 -4.45 5.55 -11.38
C ILE A 84 -5.09 6.94 -11.37
N GLY A 85 -5.78 7.31 -10.30
CA GLY A 85 -6.38 8.65 -10.15
C GLY A 85 -5.33 9.76 -10.18
N MET A 86 -4.17 9.54 -9.53
CA MET A 86 -3.08 10.50 -9.50
C MET A 86 -2.44 10.72 -10.88
N GLU A 87 -2.35 9.69 -11.71
CA GLU A 87 -1.90 9.82 -13.12
C GLU A 87 -2.82 10.74 -13.92
N PHE A 88 -4.13 10.63 -13.73
CA PHE A 88 -5.09 11.56 -14.34
C PHE A 88 -4.93 12.98 -13.77
N VAL A 89 -4.71 13.12 -12.45
CA VAL A 89 -4.47 14.42 -11.84
C VAL A 89 -3.20 15.07 -12.40
N GLN A 90 -2.11 14.32 -12.52
CA GLN A 90 -0.87 14.80 -13.12
C GLN A 90 -1.10 15.24 -14.58
N LYS A 91 -1.81 14.44 -15.37
CA LYS A 91 -2.11 14.74 -16.78
C LYS A 91 -2.88 16.05 -16.98
N TYR A 92 -3.87 16.33 -16.13
CA TYR A 92 -4.79 17.46 -16.34
C TYR A 92 -4.46 18.70 -15.49
N PHE A 93 -3.80 18.53 -14.35
CA PHE A 93 -3.60 19.61 -13.37
C PHE A 93 -2.13 19.98 -13.12
N ILE A 94 -1.16 19.13 -13.51
CA ILE A 94 0.27 19.39 -13.25
C ILE A 94 1.00 19.75 -14.55
N PRO A 95 1.41 21.02 -14.72
CA PRO A 95 2.16 21.42 -15.91
C PRO A 95 3.52 20.72 -15.96
N ASN A 96 3.92 20.27 -17.16
CA ASN A 96 5.15 19.51 -17.41
C ASN A 96 5.20 18.10 -16.79
N ARG A 97 4.05 17.50 -16.44
CA ARG A 97 3.94 16.05 -16.17
C ARG A 97 3.12 15.37 -17.28
N SER A 98 3.66 14.27 -17.80
CA SER A 98 2.99 13.42 -18.78
C SER A 98 2.40 12.21 -18.09
N PHE A 99 1.25 11.76 -18.58
CA PHE A 99 0.66 10.47 -18.22
C PHE A 99 1.58 9.32 -18.67
N ASP A 100 2.00 8.45 -17.75
CA ASP A 100 2.83 7.28 -18.06
C ASP A 100 2.14 5.99 -17.58
N VAL A 101 1.85 5.10 -18.54
CA VAL A 101 1.33 3.76 -18.21
C VAL A 101 2.35 2.95 -17.42
N GLY A 102 3.65 3.23 -17.58
CA GLY A 102 4.72 2.64 -16.79
C GLY A 102 4.59 2.92 -15.30
N ASP A 103 4.09 4.09 -14.92
CA ASP A 103 3.89 4.47 -13.52
C ASP A 103 2.67 3.75 -12.92
N ILE A 104 1.60 3.56 -13.69
CA ILE A 104 0.47 2.69 -13.30
C ILE A 104 0.93 1.26 -13.03
N VAL A 105 1.81 0.72 -13.88
CA VAL A 105 2.36 -0.63 -13.70
C VAL A 105 3.25 -0.68 -12.45
N ALA A 106 4.08 0.33 -12.23
CA ALA A 106 4.92 0.46 -11.04
C ALA A 106 4.06 0.51 -9.76
N ASP A 107 2.99 1.28 -9.75
CA ASP A 107 2.03 1.38 -8.65
C ASP A 107 1.35 0.03 -8.36
N ALA A 108 0.94 -0.69 -9.41
CA ALA A 108 0.33 -2.01 -9.30
C ALA A 108 1.31 -3.04 -8.70
N VAL A 109 2.58 -3.00 -9.12
CA VAL A 109 3.64 -3.84 -8.56
C VAL A 109 3.87 -3.49 -7.09
N GLY A 110 3.96 -2.20 -6.74
CA GLY A 110 4.08 -1.72 -5.36
C GLY A 110 2.92 -2.19 -4.48
N CYS A 111 1.68 -2.01 -4.94
CA CYS A 111 0.49 -2.47 -4.23
C CYS A 111 0.51 -3.99 -3.99
N THR A 112 0.93 -4.76 -4.99
CA THR A 112 1.04 -6.22 -4.90
C THR A 112 2.10 -6.63 -3.88
N ILE A 113 3.28 -6.00 -3.89
CA ILE A 113 4.34 -6.27 -2.92
C ILE A 113 3.88 -5.94 -1.50
N GLY A 114 3.30 -4.76 -1.29
CA GLY A 114 2.77 -4.34 0.01
C GLY A 114 1.68 -5.27 0.54
N PHE A 115 0.78 -5.72 -0.34
CA PHE A 115 -0.26 -6.70 0.00
C PHE A 115 0.33 -8.05 0.40
N LEU A 116 1.23 -8.62 -0.43
CA LEU A 116 1.83 -9.94 -0.16
C LEU A 116 2.68 -9.93 1.11
N TYR A 117 3.42 -8.85 1.34
CA TYR A 117 4.20 -8.66 2.57
C TYR A 117 3.28 -8.61 3.79
N SER A 118 2.24 -7.77 3.75
CA SER A 118 1.26 -7.65 4.84
C SER A 118 0.51 -8.95 5.09
N TRP A 119 0.12 -9.66 4.03
CA TRP A 119 -0.52 -10.97 4.11
C TRP A 119 0.36 -11.99 4.83
N ARG A 120 1.62 -12.11 4.43
CA ARG A 120 2.59 -13.00 5.10
C ARG A 120 2.80 -12.59 6.55
N ARG A 121 2.87 -11.29 6.85
CA ARG A 121 3.22 -10.78 8.18
C ARG A 121 2.09 -10.90 9.21
N TYR A 122 0.85 -10.73 8.78
CA TYR A 122 -0.31 -10.61 9.67
C TYR A 122 -1.29 -11.77 9.56
N ILE A 123 -1.55 -12.30 8.36
CA ILE A 123 -2.54 -13.38 8.17
C ILE A 123 -1.95 -14.74 8.51
N LYS A 124 -0.71 -15.05 8.05
CA LYS A 124 -0.08 -16.35 8.35
C LYS A 124 0.19 -16.58 9.84
N LYS A 125 0.35 -15.50 10.63
CA LYS A 125 0.50 -15.59 12.09
C LYS A 125 -0.82 -15.84 12.83
N LEU A 126 -1.96 -15.58 12.19
CA LEU A 126 -3.30 -15.76 12.77
C LEU A 126 -3.91 -17.12 12.45
N THR A 127 -3.24 -17.94 11.64
CA THR A 127 -3.52 -19.36 11.50
C THR A 127 -2.49 -20.16 12.31
N PRO A 128 -2.51 -20.20 13.66
CA PRO A 128 -2.18 -21.45 14.31
C PRO A 128 -3.23 -22.44 13.80
N VAL A 129 -2.76 -23.46 13.09
CA VAL A 129 -3.57 -24.63 12.80
C VAL A 129 -4.13 -25.10 14.14
N GLU A 130 -5.44 -24.94 14.35
CA GLU A 130 -6.22 -25.78 15.25
C GLU A 130 -6.13 -27.21 14.73
N THR A 131 -4.97 -27.85 14.85
CA THR A 131 -4.89 -29.30 14.82
C THR A 131 -5.45 -29.72 16.15
N GLY A 132 -6.74 -30.08 16.10
CA GLY A 132 -7.50 -30.55 17.22
C GLY A 132 -6.75 -31.65 17.96
N VAL A 133 -6.33 -31.35 19.18
CA VAL A 133 -6.35 -32.33 20.25
C VAL A 133 -7.77 -32.29 20.78
N ALA A 134 -8.65 -33.07 20.16
CA ALA A 134 -9.87 -33.50 20.80
C ALA A 134 -9.46 -34.38 21.98
N THR A 135 -9.33 -33.77 23.15
CA THR A 135 -9.20 -34.50 24.40
C THR A 135 -10.53 -35.23 24.61
N LYS A 136 -10.57 -36.50 24.18
CA LYS A 136 -11.54 -37.46 24.71
C LYS A 136 -11.21 -37.63 26.19
N THR A 137 -11.80 -36.79 27.04
CA THR A 137 -11.90 -37.10 28.46
C THR A 137 -13.19 -37.88 28.63
N ASN A 138 -13.04 -39.20 28.73
CA ASN A 138 -14.06 -40.07 29.31
C ASN A 138 -14.55 -39.45 30.62
N CYS A 139 -15.78 -38.97 30.65
CA CYS A 139 -16.57 -39.02 31.87
C CYS A 139 -17.23 -40.39 31.91
N LEU A 140 -17.02 -41.02 33.05
CA LEU A 140 -17.48 -42.31 33.52
C LEU A 140 -19.01 -42.48 33.38
#